data_AF-A0A064CQ39-F1
#
_entry.id   AF-A0A064CQ39-F1
#
_cell.length_a   1.000
_cell.length_b   1.000
_cell.length_c   1.000
_cell.angle_alpha   90.00
_cell.angle_beta   90.00
_cell.angle_gamma   90.00
#
_symmetry.space_group_name_H-M   'P 1'
#
loop_
_entity.id
_entity.type
_entity.pdbx_description
1 polymer ?
#
loop_
_entity_poly.entity_id
_entity_poly.type
_entity_poly.pdbx_seq_one_letter_code
_entity_poly.pdbx_strand_id
1 'polypeptide(L)'
;MADVGMGRRRQYCRQSCRQRAYEQRALVKGSAIPEDAVVLSADEAAELSDRVFQVRCAAEDVATAVDEGAAAAELRDLCDALVRAAKAADGWR
;
A
#
# COMPACT_ATOMS: atom_id res chain seq x y z
N MET A 1 -14.53 -44.26 31.91
CA MET A 1 -13.41 -43.31 32.04
C MET A 1 -13.95 -41.91 31.72
N ALA A 2 -14.77 -41.37 32.62
CA ALA A 2 -14.37 -40.41 33.65
C ALA A 2 -13.97 -39.04 33.04
N ASP A 3 -15.00 -38.19 32.94
CA ASP A 3 -15.03 -36.73 33.03
C ASP A 3 -13.75 -35.95 32.63
N VAL A 4 -13.74 -35.41 31.39
CA VAL A 4 -12.86 -34.28 31.05
C VAL A 4 -13.57 -33.01 31.49
N GLY A 5 -13.37 -32.71 32.77
CA GLY A 5 -14.06 -31.67 33.51
C GLY A 5 -14.04 -30.28 32.87
N MET A 6 -15.00 -29.48 33.32
CA MET A 6 -15.13 -28.06 33.04
C MET A 6 -13.81 -27.33 33.33
N GLY A 7 -13.15 -26.89 32.27
CA GLY A 7 -11.89 -26.15 32.32
C GLY A 7 -11.43 -25.72 30.93
N ARG A 8 -10.57 -24.71 30.86
CA ARG A 8 -10.04 -24.23 29.57
C ARG A 8 -9.23 -25.34 28.91
N ARG A 9 -9.63 -25.73 27.69
CA ARG A 9 -8.93 -26.75 26.90
C ARG A 9 -7.44 -26.39 26.72
N ARG A 10 -6.59 -27.42 26.67
CA ARG A 10 -5.15 -27.26 26.43
C ARG A 10 -4.94 -26.56 25.08
N GLN A 11 -4.20 -25.45 25.09
CA GLN A 11 -3.92 -24.66 23.89
C GLN A 11 -3.02 -25.39 22.88
N TYR A 12 -2.23 -26.36 23.33
CA TYR A 12 -1.30 -27.11 22.49
C TYR A 12 -1.46 -28.61 22.70
N CYS A 13 -1.43 -29.35 21.58
CA CYS A 13 -1.52 -30.80 21.55
C CYS A 13 -0.40 -31.50 22.34
N ARG A 14 0.84 -31.02 22.19
CA ARG A 14 2.07 -31.60 22.76
C ARG A 14 3.13 -30.50 22.96
N GLN A 15 4.20 -30.82 23.67
CA GLN A 15 5.34 -29.92 23.88
C GLN A 15 5.97 -29.46 22.56
N SER A 16 6.11 -30.36 21.58
CA SER A 16 6.63 -30.01 20.24
C SER A 16 5.73 -28.99 19.52
N CYS A 17 4.40 -29.11 19.65
CA CYS A 17 3.45 -28.12 19.11
C CYS A 17 3.67 -26.73 19.75
N ARG A 18 3.95 -26.69 21.07
CA ARG A 18 4.24 -25.45 21.80
C ARG A 18 5.58 -24.84 21.38
N GLN A 19 6.60 -25.68 21.20
CA GLN A 19 7.94 -25.28 20.78
C GLN A 19 7.91 -24.66 19.38
N ARG A 20 7.25 -25.31 18.41
CA ARG A 20 7.05 -24.77 17.07
C ARG A 20 6.31 -23.43 17.09
N ALA A 21 5.28 -23.28 17.91
CA ALA A 21 4.56 -22.01 18.05
C ALA A 21 5.43 -20.90 18.67
N TYR A 22 6.38 -21.25 19.55
CA TYR A 22 7.36 -20.30 20.07
C TYR A 22 8.38 -19.90 18.99
N GLU A 23 8.92 -20.86 18.26
CA GLU A 23 9.85 -20.63 17.15
C GLU A 23 9.22 -19.79 16.04
N GLN A 24 7.97 -20.08 15.66
CA GLN A 24 7.24 -19.25 14.69
C GLN A 24 7.11 -17.81 15.16
N ARG A 25 6.71 -17.58 16.42
CA ARG A 25 6.65 -16.22 16.99
C ARG A 25 8.02 -15.57 17.10
N ALA A 26 9.08 -16.34 17.36
CA ALA A 26 10.44 -15.83 17.41
C ALA A 26 10.97 -15.47 16.02
N LEU A 27 10.58 -16.20 14.97
CA LEU A 27 10.94 -15.94 13.58
C LEU A 27 10.33 -14.62 13.06
N VAL A 28 9.09 -14.28 13.46
CA VAL A 28 8.48 -12.98 13.17
C VAL A 28 8.79 -11.91 14.23
N LYS A 29 9.61 -12.22 15.24
CA LYS A 29 10.01 -11.24 16.26
C LYS A 29 11.05 -10.31 15.64
N GLY A 30 10.67 -9.06 15.38
CA GLY A 30 11.49 -8.09 14.65
C GLY A 30 10.96 -7.75 13.26
N SER A 31 9.92 -8.46 12.78
CA SER A 31 9.14 -8.06 11.61
C SER A 31 7.96 -7.16 12.00
N ALA A 32 8.07 -6.41 13.11
CA ALA A 32 7.02 -5.49 13.52
C ALA A 32 6.94 -4.38 12.48
N ILE A 33 5.83 -4.37 11.74
CA ILE A 33 5.47 -3.28 10.85
C ILE A 33 5.22 -2.05 11.74
N PRO A 34 5.84 -0.90 11.46
CA PRO A 34 5.56 0.34 12.20
C PRO A 34 4.06 0.61 12.29
N GLU A 35 3.61 1.24 13.38
CA GLU A 35 2.17 1.54 13.58
C GLU A 35 1.60 2.46 12.49
N ASP A 36 2.47 3.26 11.86
CA ASP A 36 2.17 4.21 10.80
C ASP A 36 2.52 3.69 9.39
N ALA A 37 2.96 2.44 9.27
CA ALA A 37 3.33 1.90 7.96
C ALA A 37 2.09 1.57 7.12
N VAL A 38 2.20 1.89 5.83
CA VAL A 38 1.26 1.48 4.79
C VAL A 38 1.74 0.16 4.19
N VAL A 39 0.86 -0.84 4.13
CA VAL A 39 1.15 -2.12 3.48
C VAL A 39 0.39 -2.17 2.17
N LEU A 40 1.12 -2.29 1.07
CA LEU A 40 0.60 -2.48 -0.28
C LEU A 40 1.05 -3.83 -0.82
N SER A 41 0.23 -4.47 -1.63
CA SER A 41 0.68 -5.53 -2.54
C SER A 41 1.64 -4.97 -3.58
N ALA A 42 2.39 -5.85 -4.24
CA ALA A 42 3.29 -5.46 -5.31
C ALA A 42 2.53 -4.77 -6.47
N ASP A 43 1.34 -5.26 -6.80
CA ASP A 43 0.49 -4.69 -7.86
C ASP A 43 -0.03 -3.30 -7.47
N GLU A 44 -0.52 -3.13 -6.24
CA GLU A 44 -0.95 -1.80 -5.74
C GLU A 44 0.20 -0.79 -5.72
N ALA A 45 1.41 -1.22 -5.35
CA ALA A 45 2.60 -0.35 -5.37
C ALA A 45 2.98 0.05 -6.81
N ALA A 46 2.92 -0.88 -7.76
CA ALA A 46 3.16 -0.60 -9.17
C ALA A 46 2.12 0.37 -9.74
N GLU A 47 0.83 0.13 -9.48
CA GLU A 47 -0.26 1.00 -9.92
C GLU A 47 -0.17 2.41 -9.31
N LEU A 48 0.25 2.53 -8.04
CA LEU A 48 0.49 3.84 -7.43
C LEU A 48 1.66 4.55 -8.11
N SER A 49 2.76 3.84 -8.37
CA SER A 49 3.92 4.39 -9.07
C SER A 49 3.55 4.90 -10.47
N ASP A 50 2.78 4.11 -11.23
CA ASP A 50 2.35 4.49 -12.58
C ASP A 50 1.46 5.74 -12.57
N ARG A 51 0.53 5.84 -11.61
CA ARG A 51 -0.33 7.02 -11.47
C ARG A 51 0.47 8.27 -11.07
N VAL A 52 1.44 8.16 -10.17
CA VAL A 52 2.34 9.26 -9.81
C VAL A 52 3.19 9.68 -11.01
N PHE A 53 3.66 8.73 -11.80
CA PHE A 53 4.40 9.01 -13.04
C PHE A 53 3.54 9.82 -14.02
N GLN A 54 2.27 9.43 -14.23
CA GLN A 54 1.35 10.17 -15.09
C GLN A 54 1.12 11.61 -14.62
N VAL A 55 1.00 11.84 -13.31
CA VAL A 55 0.89 13.19 -12.74
C VAL A 55 2.12 14.03 -13.08
N ARG A 56 3.32 13.45 -12.91
CA ARG A 56 4.57 14.15 -13.24
C ARG A 56 4.61 14.54 -14.72
N CYS A 57 4.33 13.59 -15.62
CA CYS A 57 4.33 13.86 -17.06
C CYS A 57 3.32 14.94 -17.44
N ALA A 58 2.09 14.88 -16.92
CA ALA A 58 1.10 15.91 -17.18
C ALA A 58 1.53 17.30 -16.67
N ALA A 59 2.31 17.36 -15.58
CA ALA A 59 2.87 18.62 -15.09
C ALA A 59 4.04 19.12 -15.95
N GLU A 60 4.89 18.21 -16.42
CA GLU A 60 5.98 18.50 -17.38
C GLU A 60 5.41 19.03 -18.70
N ASP A 61 4.34 18.44 -19.22
CA ASP A 61 3.66 18.90 -20.44
C ASP A 61 3.13 20.34 -20.28
N VAL A 62 2.54 20.67 -19.13
CA VAL A 62 2.13 22.05 -18.81
C VAL A 62 3.33 22.99 -18.81
N ALA A 63 4.46 22.59 -18.19
CA ALA A 63 5.66 23.41 -18.15
C ALA A 63 6.23 23.66 -19.56
N THR A 64 6.32 22.62 -20.39
CA THR A 64 6.75 22.76 -21.78
C THR A 64 5.81 23.68 -22.58
N ALA A 65 4.50 23.51 -22.43
CA ALA A 65 3.54 24.37 -23.13
C ALA A 65 3.65 25.84 -22.69
N VAL A 66 3.95 26.12 -21.42
CA VAL A 66 4.22 27.48 -20.94
C VAL A 66 5.50 28.03 -21.57
N ASP A 67 6.57 27.25 -21.61
CA ASP A 67 7.86 27.67 -22.19
C ASP A 67 7.75 27.93 -23.70
N GLU A 68 6.89 27.19 -24.40
CA GLU A 68 6.61 27.36 -25.83
C GLU A 68 5.59 28.47 -26.14
N GLY A 69 4.99 29.08 -25.11
CA GLY A 69 4.00 30.14 -25.27
C GLY A 69 2.66 29.65 -25.84
N ALA A 70 2.25 28.44 -25.47
CA ALA A 70 0.99 27.83 -25.87
C ALA A 70 -0.22 28.72 -25.55
N ALA A 71 -1.29 28.55 -26.33
CA ALA A 71 -2.49 29.34 -26.15
C ALA A 71 -3.20 29.01 -24.84
N ALA A 72 -3.92 29.98 -24.27
CA ALA A 72 -4.64 29.79 -23.02
C ALA A 72 -5.72 28.68 -23.05
N ALA A 73 -6.20 28.30 -24.23
CA ALA A 73 -7.11 27.17 -24.39
C ALA A 73 -6.37 25.84 -24.19
N GLU A 74 -5.22 25.67 -24.83
CA GLU A 74 -4.37 24.48 -24.72
C GLU A 74 -3.84 24.30 -23.30
N LEU A 75 -3.37 25.39 -22.66
CA LEU A 75 -2.96 25.35 -21.25
C LEU A 75 -4.10 24.90 -20.33
N ARG A 76 -5.35 25.27 -20.63
CA ARG A 76 -6.51 24.84 -19.84
C ARG A 76 -6.75 23.34 -20.00
N ASP A 77 -6.64 22.81 -21.21
CA ASP A 77 -6.81 21.38 -21.48
C ASP A 77 -5.73 20.54 -20.78
N LEU A 78 -4.47 21.02 -20.79
CA LEU A 78 -3.35 20.38 -20.08
C LEU A 78 -3.53 20.45 -18.56
N CYS A 79 -3.96 21.59 -18.01
CA CYS A 79 -4.30 21.70 -16.59
C CYS A 79 -5.42 20.73 -16.19
N ASP A 80 -6.45 20.60 -17.03
CA ASP A 80 -7.55 19.66 -16.77
C ASP A 80 -7.07 18.20 -16.81
N ALA A 81 -6.14 17.87 -17.72
CA ALA A 81 -5.51 16.56 -17.78
C ALA A 81 -4.67 16.27 -16.52
N LEU A 82 -3.87 17.24 -16.08
CA LEU A 82 -3.09 17.15 -14.84
C LEU A 82 -3.99 16.94 -13.62
N VAL A 83 -5.08 17.71 -13.50
CA VAL A 83 -6.05 17.54 -12.39
C VAL A 83 -6.72 16.18 -12.44
N ARG A 84 -7.05 15.64 -13.62
CA ARG A 84 -7.57 14.28 -13.77
C ARG A 84 -6.56 13.22 -13.31
N ALA A 85 -5.29 13.35 -13.72
CA ALA A 85 -4.23 12.44 -13.31
C ALA A 85 -4.02 12.48 -11.78
N ALA A 86 -4.02 13.68 -11.18
CA ALA A 86 -3.88 13.85 -9.74
C ALA A 86 -5.03 13.17 -8.96
N LYS A 87 -6.28 13.37 -9.39
CA LYS A 87 -7.44 12.70 -8.79
C LYS A 87 -7.39 11.18 -8.93
N ALA A 88 -6.88 10.68 -10.05
CA ALA A 88 -6.69 9.24 -10.24
C ALA A 88 -5.63 8.70 -9.28
N ALA A 89 -4.55 9.45 -9.04
CA ALA A 89 -3.51 9.10 -8.08
C ALA A 89 -4.01 9.12 -6.64
N ASP A 90 -4.86 10.08 -6.24
CA ASP A 90 -5.37 10.26 -4.87
C ASP A 90 -6.17 9.07 -4.32
N GLY A 91 -6.82 8.28 -5.19
CA GLY A 91 -7.69 7.16 -4.81
C GLY A 91 -6.96 5.89 -4.35
N TRP A 92 -5.73 5.99 -3.85
CA TRP A 92 -4.94 4.83 -3.36
C TRP A 92 -5.26 4.42 -1.92
N ARG A 93 -6.19 5.10 -1.26
CA ARG A 93 -6.60 4.87 0.13
C ARG A 93 -7.95 4.18 0.25
#